data_AF-A0A947UMG5-F1
#
_entry.id   AF-A0A947UMG5-F1
#
_cell.length_a   1.000
_cell.length_b   1.000
_cell.length_c   1.000
_cell.angle_alpha   90.00
_cell.angle_beta   90.00
_cell.angle_gamma   90.00
#
_symmetry.space_group_name_H-M   'P 1'
#
loop_
_entity.id
_entity.type
_entity.pdbx_description
1 polymer ?
#
loop_
_entity_poly.entity_id
_entity_poly.type
_entity_poly.pdbx_seq_one_letter_code
_entity_poly.pdbx_strand_id
1 'polypeptide(L)'
;MTAPWQRSFLDFAGPGIDRPSDSLRVTDDEAADILAKLAAQAWSPQLPARLLRNSGYTIRHAREGFNTAIFKVGRIVGFYAGSYLWISAEHRGKGLSTPLILAAAEQRGGSIMPPGVVLQGYTPAGLAAHRKAHRQALLDATERLIPGRARRPDAADFVRLHLAGATR
;
A
#
# COMPACT_ATOMS: atom_id res chain seq x y z
N MET A 1 -11.92 -15.04 1.64
CA MET A 1 -10.98 -14.27 0.80
C MET A 1 -9.56 -14.59 1.25
N THR A 2 -8.63 -14.81 0.33
CA THR A 2 -7.21 -15.07 0.64
C THR A 2 -6.49 -13.73 0.80
N ALA A 3 -5.73 -13.56 1.87
CA ALA A 3 -5.01 -12.33 2.10
C ALA A 3 -3.68 -12.27 1.30
N PRO A 4 -3.10 -11.08 1.05
CA PRO A 4 -1.87 -10.96 0.25
C PRO A 4 -0.69 -11.80 0.76
N TRP A 5 -0.52 -11.93 2.09
CA TRP A 5 0.57 -12.69 2.71
C TRP A 5 0.40 -14.21 2.61
N GLN A 6 -0.79 -14.70 2.27
CA GLN A 6 -1.08 -16.13 2.08
C GLN A 6 -0.78 -16.59 0.65
N ARG A 7 -0.41 -15.68 -0.25
CA ARG A 7 -0.10 -15.95 -1.65
C ARG A 7 1.41 -15.98 -1.87
N SER A 8 1.86 -16.81 -2.81
CA SER A 8 3.21 -16.67 -3.35
C SER A 8 3.36 -15.29 -3.99
N PHE A 9 4.59 -14.82 -4.19
CA PHE A 9 4.79 -13.54 -4.86
C PHE A 9 4.20 -13.53 -6.28
N LEU A 10 4.28 -14.65 -6.99
CA LEU A 10 3.70 -14.82 -8.32
C LEU A 10 2.16 -14.74 -8.29
N ASP A 11 1.52 -15.39 -7.32
CA ASP A 11 0.04 -15.34 -7.17
C ASP A 11 -0.46 -13.97 -6.67
N PHE A 12 0.40 -13.24 -5.98
CA PHE A 12 0.15 -11.87 -5.57
C PHE A 12 0.24 -10.90 -6.75
N ALA A 13 1.31 -11.01 -7.55
CA ALA A 13 1.66 -10.03 -8.58
C ALA A 13 1.25 -10.40 -10.02
N GLY A 14 0.87 -11.65 -10.26
CA GLY A 14 0.58 -12.15 -11.61
C GLY A 14 1.84 -12.46 -12.44
N PRO A 15 1.68 -13.19 -13.55
CA PRO A 15 2.79 -13.80 -14.27
C PRO A 15 3.59 -12.86 -15.19
N GLY A 16 3.09 -11.65 -15.47
CA GLY A 16 3.85 -10.69 -16.28
C GLY A 16 5.04 -10.06 -15.53
N ILE A 17 5.28 -10.49 -14.29
CA ILE A 17 6.38 -10.06 -13.44
C ILE A 17 7.76 -10.54 -13.87
N ASP A 18 7.82 -11.58 -14.71
CA ASP A 18 9.06 -12.22 -15.10
C ASP A 18 9.86 -11.45 -16.17
N ARG A 19 9.27 -10.39 -16.76
CA ARG A 19 9.91 -9.60 -17.84
C ARG A 19 9.64 -8.11 -17.65
N PRO A 20 10.33 -7.43 -16.73
CA PRO A 20 10.15 -5.99 -16.56
C PRO A 20 10.65 -5.20 -17.78
N SER A 21 9.93 -4.15 -18.16
CA SER A 21 10.26 -3.23 -19.26
C SER A 21 9.92 -1.78 -18.90
N ASP A 22 10.82 -0.86 -19.23
CA ASP A 22 10.58 0.58 -19.06
C ASP A 22 9.52 1.13 -20.04
N SER A 23 9.22 0.40 -21.12
CA SER A 23 8.15 0.75 -22.07
C SER A 23 6.74 0.66 -21.45
N LEU A 24 6.62 0.11 -20.24
CA LEU A 24 5.36 -0.06 -19.51
C LEU A 24 5.14 1.02 -18.45
N ARG A 25 5.93 2.10 -18.52
CA ARG A 25 5.80 3.25 -17.63
C ARG A 25 4.59 4.08 -18.04
N VAL A 26 3.75 4.40 -17.05
CA VAL A 26 2.70 5.42 -17.20
C VAL A 26 3.33 6.77 -17.48
N THR A 27 2.99 7.36 -18.62
CA THR A 27 3.41 8.72 -18.97
C THR A 27 2.64 9.75 -18.13
N ASP A 28 3.13 10.98 -18.05
CA ASP A 28 2.42 12.01 -17.28
C ASP A 28 1.08 12.38 -17.95
N ASP A 29 0.98 12.31 -19.28
CA ASP A 29 -0.27 12.51 -20.02
C ASP A 29 -1.28 11.38 -19.75
N GLU A 30 -0.84 10.12 -19.80
CA GLU A 30 -1.69 8.97 -19.46
C GLU A 30 -2.16 9.05 -17.99
N ALA A 31 -1.27 9.47 -17.08
CA ALA A 31 -1.64 9.70 -15.69
C ALA A 31 -2.68 10.82 -15.55
N ALA A 32 -2.56 11.91 -16.31
CA ALA A 32 -3.52 13.01 -16.30
C ALA A 32 -4.92 12.54 -16.75
N ASP A 33 -4.99 11.75 -17.82
CA ASP A 33 -6.24 11.16 -18.31
C ASP A 33 -6.89 10.23 -17.29
N ILE A 34 -6.10 9.39 -16.62
CA ILE A 34 -6.58 8.51 -15.56
C ILE A 34 -7.06 9.35 -14.37
N LEU A 35 -6.32 10.38 -13.96
CA LEU A 35 -6.71 11.26 -12.86
C LEU A 35 -8.02 11.99 -13.15
N ALA A 36 -8.25 12.45 -14.37
CA ALA A 36 -9.50 13.09 -14.76
C ALA A 36 -10.70 12.13 -14.59
N LYS A 37 -10.54 10.87 -15.01
CA LYS A 37 -11.57 9.82 -14.82
C LYS A 37 -11.78 9.51 -13.34
N LEU A 38 -10.72 9.41 -12.56
CA LEU A 38 -10.77 9.12 -11.12
C LEU A 38 -11.39 10.26 -10.31
N ALA A 39 -11.20 11.51 -10.73
CA ALA A 39 -11.78 12.67 -10.07
C ALA A 39 -13.32 12.68 -10.12
N ALA A 40 -13.91 12.07 -11.15
CA ALA A 40 -15.36 11.93 -11.29
C ALA A 40 -15.95 10.77 -10.46
N GLN A 41 -15.14 9.93 -9.83
CA GLN A 41 -15.62 8.75 -9.10
C GLN A 41 -16.11 9.09 -7.69
N ALA A 42 -17.09 8.32 -7.23
CA ALA A 42 -17.47 8.30 -5.82
C ALA A 42 -16.50 7.41 -5.03
N TRP A 43 -16.05 7.89 -3.88
CA TRP A 43 -15.03 7.23 -3.06
C TRP A 43 -15.59 6.74 -1.73
N SER A 44 -15.07 5.62 -1.24
CA SER A 44 -15.33 5.10 0.10
C SER A 44 -14.86 6.07 1.19
N PRO A 45 -15.27 5.87 2.45
CA PRO A 45 -14.54 6.44 3.60
C PRO A 45 -13.06 6.03 3.58
N GLN A 46 -12.26 6.77 4.36
CA GLN A 46 -10.83 6.47 4.52
C GLN A 46 -10.60 5.07 5.09
N LEU A 47 -9.64 4.35 4.52
CA LEU A 47 -9.17 3.08 5.05
C LEU A 47 -8.16 3.29 6.18
N PRO A 48 -8.17 2.42 7.20
CA PRO A 48 -7.11 2.38 8.19
C PRO A 48 -5.81 1.85 7.57
N ALA A 49 -4.89 2.75 7.24
CA ALA A 49 -3.57 2.39 6.72
C ALA A 49 -2.49 2.65 7.78
N ARG A 50 -2.02 1.60 8.46
CA ARG A 50 -0.97 1.68 9.51
C ARG A 50 0.27 2.42 9.00
N LEU A 51 0.69 2.12 7.78
CA LEU A 51 1.86 2.70 7.13
C LEU A 51 1.71 4.19 6.80
N LEU A 52 0.49 4.74 6.87
CA LEU A 52 0.21 6.15 6.62
C LEU A 52 -0.17 6.92 7.90
N ARG A 53 -0.10 6.29 9.08
CA ARG A 53 -0.40 6.98 10.34
C ARG A 53 0.47 8.24 10.49
N ASN A 54 -0.18 9.36 10.84
CA ASN A 54 0.44 10.68 11.04
C ASN A 54 1.16 11.27 9.81
N SER A 55 1.04 10.68 8.63
CA SER A 55 1.65 11.18 7.39
C SER A 55 0.81 12.27 6.70
N GLY A 56 -0.45 12.39 7.12
CA GLY A 56 -1.47 13.23 6.49
C GLY A 56 -1.88 12.77 5.08
N TYR A 57 -1.53 11.54 4.69
CA TYR A 57 -2.08 10.87 3.51
C TYR A 57 -3.20 9.92 3.92
N THR A 58 -4.17 9.72 3.03
CA THR A 58 -5.27 8.78 3.23
C THR A 58 -5.42 7.88 2.01
N ILE A 59 -5.91 6.65 2.20
CA ILE A 59 -6.25 5.74 1.09
C ILE A 59 -7.76 5.55 1.06
N ARG A 60 -8.32 5.52 -0.15
CA ARG A 60 -9.74 5.26 -0.39
C ARG A 60 -9.90 4.33 -1.58
N HIS A 61 -10.94 3.53 -1.55
CA HIS A 61 -11.39 2.74 -2.69
C HIS A 61 -12.46 3.52 -3.46
N ALA A 62 -12.49 3.38 -4.78
CA ALA A 62 -13.67 3.76 -5.54
C ALA A 62 -14.86 2.90 -5.07
N ARG A 63 -16.06 3.47 -5.03
CA ARG A 63 -17.28 2.73 -4.68
C ARG A 63 -17.67 1.71 -5.74
N GLU A 64 -17.24 1.94 -6.98
CA GLU A 64 -17.46 1.06 -8.11
C GLU A 64 -16.12 0.66 -8.73
N GLY A 65 -16.04 -0.58 -9.20
CA GLY A 65 -14.81 -1.16 -9.74
C GLY A 65 -13.73 -1.42 -8.68
N PHE A 66 -12.48 -1.50 -9.12
CA PHE A 66 -11.32 -1.91 -8.30
C PHE A 66 -10.21 -0.86 -8.28
N ASN A 67 -10.58 0.42 -8.34
CA ASN A 67 -9.64 1.53 -8.26
C ASN A 67 -9.37 1.90 -6.80
N THR A 68 -8.11 2.14 -6.49
CA THR A 68 -7.66 2.62 -5.18
C THR A 68 -6.82 3.87 -5.37
N ALA A 69 -6.97 4.88 -4.52
CA ALA A 69 -6.18 6.11 -4.60
C ALA A 69 -5.64 6.56 -3.24
N ILE A 70 -4.49 7.21 -3.28
CA ILE A 70 -3.92 7.99 -2.17
C ILE A 70 -4.34 9.45 -2.34
N PHE A 71 -4.79 10.04 -1.24
CA PHE A 71 -5.17 11.44 -1.15
C PHE A 71 -4.24 12.23 -0.22
N LYS A 72 -4.02 13.49 -0.57
CA LYS A 72 -3.40 14.52 0.30
C LYS A 72 -4.24 15.80 0.19
N VAL A 73 -4.76 16.29 1.31
CA VAL A 73 -5.62 17.49 1.36
C VAL A 73 -6.76 17.41 0.33
N GLY A 74 -7.45 16.28 0.29
CA GLY A 74 -8.59 16.04 -0.61
C GLY A 74 -8.24 15.79 -2.09
N ARG A 75 -6.99 15.92 -2.51
CA ARG A 75 -6.55 15.67 -3.90
C ARG A 75 -5.94 14.29 -4.07
N ILE A 76 -6.20 13.64 -5.20
CA ILE A 76 -5.53 12.39 -5.58
C ILE A 76 -4.07 12.71 -5.91
N VAL A 77 -3.15 12.04 -5.22
CA VAL A 77 -1.69 12.18 -5.43
C VAL A 77 -1.03 10.88 -5.87
N GLY A 78 -1.81 9.82 -5.98
CA GLY A 78 -1.38 8.53 -6.48
C GLY A 78 -2.57 7.59 -6.64
N PHE A 79 -2.46 6.63 -7.55
CA PHE A 79 -3.52 5.67 -7.81
C PHE A 79 -2.98 4.28 -8.17
N TYR A 80 -3.83 3.30 -7.89
CA TYR A 80 -3.77 1.96 -8.44
C TYR A 80 -5.09 1.73 -9.18
N ALA A 81 -5.09 1.89 -10.50
CA ALA A 81 -6.29 1.85 -11.34
C ALA A 81 -6.07 0.88 -12.51
N GLY A 82 -6.95 -0.11 -12.64
CA GLY A 82 -6.65 -1.26 -13.51
C GLY A 82 -5.33 -1.91 -13.10
N SER A 83 -4.35 -1.94 -14.00
CA SER A 83 -2.99 -2.42 -13.75
C SER A 83 -1.96 -1.31 -13.51
N TYR A 84 -2.38 -0.04 -13.53
CA TYR A 84 -1.49 1.09 -13.46
C TYR A 84 -1.24 1.53 -12.02
N LEU A 85 0.04 1.59 -11.65
CA LEU A 85 0.52 2.22 -10.42
C LEU A 85 1.18 3.55 -10.77
N TRP A 86 0.68 4.63 -10.20
CA TRP A 86 1.27 5.95 -10.37
C TRP A 86 1.25 6.74 -9.06
N ILE A 87 2.31 7.53 -8.84
CA ILE A 87 2.43 8.51 -7.75
C ILE A 87 2.95 9.81 -8.37
N SER A 88 2.32 10.93 -8.04
CA SER A 88 2.76 12.26 -8.47
C SER A 88 4.23 12.49 -8.09
N ALA A 89 4.99 13.14 -8.98
CA ALA A 89 6.43 13.34 -8.81
C ALA A 89 6.80 13.94 -7.44
N GLU A 90 6.04 14.95 -6.98
CA GLU A 90 6.21 15.62 -5.69
C GLU A 90 6.03 14.71 -4.46
N HIS A 91 5.38 13.55 -4.67
CA HIS A 91 5.05 12.59 -3.62
C HIS A 91 5.85 11.28 -3.71
N ARG A 92 6.71 11.14 -4.72
CA ARG A 92 7.63 9.99 -4.86
C ARG A 92 8.69 10.00 -3.75
N GLY A 93 9.29 8.84 -3.49
CA GLY A 93 10.30 8.66 -2.42
C GLY A 93 9.73 8.58 -1.00
N LYS A 94 8.45 8.88 -0.79
CA LYS A 94 7.80 8.91 0.54
C LYS A 94 7.22 7.56 0.98
N GLY A 95 7.60 6.47 0.32
CA GLY A 95 7.13 5.11 0.65
C GLY A 95 5.65 4.83 0.33
N LEU A 96 4.98 5.68 -0.44
CA LEU A 96 3.53 5.63 -0.70
C LEU A 96 3.07 4.44 -1.57
N SER A 97 3.95 3.88 -2.40
CA SER A 97 3.59 2.76 -3.27
C SER A 97 3.19 1.51 -2.49
N THR A 98 3.87 1.20 -1.39
CA THR A 98 3.58 0.02 -0.57
C THR A 98 2.16 0.00 0.00
N PRO A 99 1.71 1.01 0.78
CA PRO A 99 0.35 1.00 1.30
C PRO A 99 -0.72 1.05 0.20
N LEU A 100 -0.44 1.72 -0.92
CA LEU A 100 -1.36 1.76 -2.07
C LEU A 100 -1.54 0.38 -2.71
N ILE A 101 -0.44 -0.32 -3.00
CA ILE A 101 -0.46 -1.67 -3.55
C ILE A 101 -1.20 -2.64 -2.62
N LEU A 102 -0.93 -2.56 -1.31
CA LEU A 102 -1.57 -3.46 -0.34
C LEU A 102 -3.08 -3.23 -0.25
N ALA A 103 -3.52 -1.96 -0.23
CA ALA A 103 -4.93 -1.64 -0.24
C ALA A 103 -5.60 -2.12 -1.55
N ALA A 104 -4.96 -1.90 -2.71
CA ALA A 104 -5.49 -2.38 -3.98
C ALA A 104 -5.62 -3.92 -4.01
N ALA A 105 -4.63 -4.64 -3.49
CA ALA A 105 -4.68 -6.09 -3.37
C ALA A 105 -5.79 -6.55 -2.44
N GLU A 106 -5.98 -5.87 -1.30
CA GLU A 106 -7.06 -6.17 -0.34
C GLU A 106 -8.43 -6.00 -1.00
N GLN A 107 -8.67 -4.91 -1.73
CA GLN A 107 -9.90 -4.67 -2.49
C GLN A 107 -10.20 -5.79 -3.50
N ARG A 108 -9.16 -6.43 -4.04
CA ARG A 108 -9.22 -7.46 -5.09
C ARG A 108 -9.13 -8.90 -4.56
N GLY A 109 -9.26 -9.11 -3.25
CA GLY A 109 -9.22 -10.46 -2.68
C GLY A 109 -7.80 -11.07 -2.61
N GLY A 110 -6.82 -10.21 -2.37
CA GLY A 110 -5.44 -10.55 -2.02
C GLY A 110 -4.44 -10.56 -3.17
N SER A 111 -4.88 -10.37 -4.41
CA SER A 111 -4.00 -10.23 -5.58
C SER A 111 -4.11 -8.81 -6.14
N ILE A 112 -3.03 -8.28 -6.71
CA ILE A 112 -3.10 -7.02 -7.44
C ILE A 112 -3.67 -7.18 -8.85
N MET A 113 -3.87 -8.40 -9.35
CA MET A 113 -4.48 -8.61 -10.66
C MET A 113 -6.00 -8.48 -10.55
N PRO A 114 -6.65 -7.66 -11.41
CA PRO A 114 -8.10 -7.70 -11.51
C PRO A 114 -8.57 -9.09 -12.00
N PRO A 115 -9.77 -9.54 -11.63
CA PRO A 115 -10.35 -10.77 -12.18
C PRO A 115 -10.34 -10.76 -13.71
N GLY A 116 -9.90 -11.86 -14.34
CA GLY A 116 -9.88 -12.02 -15.80
C GLY A 116 -8.65 -11.48 -16.52
N VAL A 117 -7.72 -10.81 -15.83
CA VAL A 117 -6.46 -10.34 -16.44
C VAL A 117 -5.34 -11.33 -16.13
N VAL A 118 -4.75 -11.90 -17.19
CA VAL A 118 -3.77 -12.99 -17.05
C VAL A 118 -2.33 -12.53 -17.22
N LEU A 119 -2.05 -11.42 -17.90
CA LEU A 119 -0.67 -10.95 -18.12
C LEU A 119 -0.58 -9.43 -18.04
N GLN A 120 0.34 -8.91 -17.22
CA GLN A 120 0.68 -7.50 -17.16
C GLN A 120 2.17 -7.36 -16.85
N GLY A 121 2.92 -6.70 -17.73
CA GLY A 121 4.33 -6.42 -17.47
C GLY A 121 4.52 -5.27 -16.47
N TYR A 122 5.72 -5.18 -15.91
CA TYR A 122 6.10 -4.17 -14.93
C TYR A 122 7.25 -3.32 -15.43
N THR A 123 7.35 -2.07 -14.99
CA THR A 123 8.66 -1.41 -14.99
C THR A 123 9.57 -2.05 -13.92
N PRO A 124 10.91 -1.96 -14.03
CA PRO A 124 11.81 -2.40 -12.96
C PRO A 124 11.48 -1.78 -11.60
N ALA A 125 11.12 -0.48 -11.57
CA ALA A 125 10.67 0.20 -10.37
C ALA A 125 9.32 -0.34 -9.87
N GLY A 126 8.39 -0.65 -10.77
CA GLY A 126 7.12 -1.29 -10.46
C GLY A 126 7.32 -2.67 -9.82
N LEU A 127 8.17 -3.51 -10.40
CA LEU A 127 8.55 -4.81 -9.83
C LEU A 127 9.10 -4.66 -8.40
N ALA A 128 10.04 -3.75 -8.19
CA ALA A 128 10.63 -3.51 -6.87
C ALA A 128 9.57 -3.05 -5.85
N ALA A 129 8.63 -2.19 -6.25
CA ALA A 129 7.54 -1.75 -5.39
C ALA A 129 6.61 -2.91 -4.98
N HIS A 130 6.27 -3.81 -5.91
CA HIS A 130 5.43 -4.98 -5.62
C HIS A 130 6.14 -5.98 -4.71
N ARG A 131 7.43 -6.26 -4.92
CA ARG A 131 8.23 -7.09 -4.01
C ARG A 131 8.26 -6.52 -2.60
N LYS A 132 8.48 -5.20 -2.49
CA LYS A 132 8.47 -4.51 -1.20
C LYS A 132 7.09 -4.62 -0.52
N ALA A 133 6.01 -4.44 -1.27
CA ALA A 133 4.66 -4.56 -0.74
C ALA A 133 4.36 -5.97 -0.24
N HIS A 134 4.64 -7.01 -1.04
CA HIS A 134 4.44 -8.40 -0.64
C HIS A 134 5.25 -8.77 0.60
N ARG A 135 6.52 -8.36 0.66
CA ARG A 135 7.36 -8.52 1.86
C ARG A 135 6.75 -7.82 3.08
N GLN A 136 6.22 -6.61 2.92
CA GLN A 136 5.57 -5.89 4.01
C GLN A 136 4.30 -6.62 4.50
N ALA A 137 3.49 -7.18 3.59
CA ALA A 137 2.33 -7.99 3.97
C ALA A 137 2.72 -9.20 4.82
N LEU A 138 3.82 -9.89 4.46
CA LEU A 138 4.36 -11.00 5.26
C LEU A 138 4.77 -10.54 6.66
N LEU A 139 5.51 -9.43 6.76
CA LEU A 139 5.95 -8.87 8.05
C LEU A 139 4.76 -8.47 8.94
N ASP A 140 3.77 -7.78 8.37
CA ASP A 140 2.57 -7.38 9.09
C ASP A 140 1.78 -8.59 9.61
N ALA A 141 1.72 -9.68 8.83
CA ALA A 141 1.08 -10.93 9.26
C ALA A 141 1.86 -11.61 10.39
N THR A 142 3.19 -11.66 10.30
CA THR A 142 4.04 -12.20 11.39
C THR A 142 3.89 -11.40 12.67
N GLU A 143 3.84 -10.06 12.61
CA GLU A 143 3.60 -9.22 13.78
C GLU A 143 2.22 -9.45 14.41
N ARG A 144 1.19 -9.76 13.60
CA ARG A 144 -0.16 -10.08 14.09
C ARG A 144 -0.27 -11.48 14.70
N LEU A 145 0.56 -12.42 14.26
CA LEU A 145 0.57 -13.81 14.71
C LEU A 145 1.46 -14.06 15.93
N ILE A 146 2.22 -13.07 16.40
CA ILE A 146 2.97 -13.13 17.66
C ILE A 146 2.16 -12.39 18.74
N PRO A 147 1.41 -13.09 19.63
CA PRO A 147 0.84 -12.45 20.80
C PRO A 147 1.98 -12.05 21.74
N GLY A 148 2.03 -10.77 22.13
CA GLY A 148 2.89 -10.34 23.23
C GLY A 148 4.29 -9.83 22.88
N ARG A 149 4.50 -9.16 21.72
CA ARG A 149 5.68 -8.29 21.59
C ARG A 149 5.50 -7.07 22.49
N ALA A 150 5.83 -7.27 23.76
CA ALA A 150 5.85 -6.29 24.82
C ALA A 150 6.54 -5.02 24.34
N ARG A 151 5.89 -3.88 24.58
CA ARG A 151 6.51 -2.57 24.58
C ARG A 151 7.80 -2.71 25.40
N ARG A 152 8.98 -2.56 24.79
CA ARG A 152 10.20 -2.39 25.57
C ARG A 152 9.96 -1.15 26.45
N PRO A 153 10.10 -1.24 27.79
CA PRO A 153 9.98 -0.05 28.61
C PRO A 153 11.03 0.95 28.09
N ASP A 154 10.56 2.16 27.78
CA ASP A 154 11.48 3.23 27.45
C ASP A 154 12.17 3.72 28.73
N ALA A 155 13.19 4.57 28.59
CA ALA A 155 13.92 5.08 29.73
C ALA A 155 13.03 5.85 30.74
N ALA A 156 11.83 6.31 30.35
CA ALA A 156 10.91 6.99 31.25
C ALA A 156 10.16 6.02 32.18
N ASP A 157 10.00 4.75 31.78
CA ASP A 157 9.40 3.72 32.63
C ASP A 157 10.33 3.30 33.79
N PHE A 158 11.65 3.36 33.60
CA PHE A 158 12.63 3.09 34.67
C PHE A 158 12.71 4.20 35.73
N VAL A 159 12.49 5.46 35.34
CA VAL A 159 12.51 6.60 36.27
C VAL A 159 11.32 6.56 37.23
N ARG A 160 10.16 6.05 36.80
CA ARG A 160 8.99 5.89 37.69
C ARG A 160 9.16 4.81 38.76
N LEU A 161 9.95 3.78 38.50
CA LEU A 161 10.24 2.73 39.48
C LEU A 161 11.27 3.17 40.53
N HIS A 162 12.17 4.10 40.21
CA HIS A 162 13.13 4.64 41.18
C HIS A 162 12.56 5.71 42.12
N LEU A 163 11.52 6.44 41.70
CA LEU A 163 10.85 7.44 42.55
C LEU A 163 9.80 6.85 43.50
N ALA A 164 9.27 5.67 43.20
CA ALA A 164 8.30 4.97 44.07
C ALA A 164 8.94 4.19 45.23
N GLY A 165 10.28 4.06 45.26
CA GLY A 165 11.03 3.35 46.29
C GLY A 165 11.71 4.24 47.35
N ALA A 166 11.59 5.56 47.25
CA ALA A 166 12.30 6.51 48.13
C ALA A 166 11.40 7.17 49.20
N THR A 167 10.28 6.54 49.55
CA THR A 167 9.52 6.89 50.76
C THR A 167 9.16 5.61 51.52
N ARG A 168 10.09 5.16 52.36
CA ARG A 168 9.86 4.65 53.72
C ARG A 168 11.18 4.39 54.41
#